data_AF-A0A7W1L852-F1
#
_entry.id   AF-A0A7W1L852-F1
#
_cell.length_a   1.000
_cell.length_b   1.000
_cell.length_c   1.000
_cell.angle_alpha   90.00
_cell.angle_beta   90.00
_cell.angle_gamma   90.00
#
_symmetry.space_group_name_H-M   'P 1'
#
loop_
_entity.id
_entity.type
_entity.pdbx_description
1 polymer ?
#
loop_
_entity_poly.entity_id
_entity_poly.type
_entity_poly.pdbx_seq_one_letter_code
_entity_poly.pdbx_strand_id
1 'polypeptide(L)' 'LLEEAPDSGEARSSFWIACPNFYVITRYNKSRLYAAAVHSLAQAVKQAAYPR' A
#
# COMPACT_ATOMS: atom_id res chain seq x y z
N LEU A 1 9.83 0.98 -9.85
CA LEU A 1 10.86 2.03 -9.96
C LEU A 1 10.65 3.08 -8.87
N LEU A 2 11.07 2.73 -7.66
CA LEU A 2 11.69 3.58 -6.65
C LEU A 2 12.67 2.59 -6.00
N GLU A 3 13.95 2.82 -6.18
CA GLU A 3 14.99 1.90 -5.73
C GLU A 3 15.04 1.92 -4.20
N GLU A 4 14.84 0.76 -3.58
CA GLU A 4 14.94 0.55 -2.14
C GLU A 4 16.42 0.66 -1.74
N ALA A 5 16.89 1.88 -1.44
CA ALA A 5 18.24 2.10 -0.92
C ALA A 5 18.40 1.48 0.49
N PRO A 6 19.61 1.02 0.88
CA PRO A 6 19.81 0.18 2.06
C PRO A 6 19.39 0.85 3.37
N ASP A 7 18.90 0.02 4.29
CA ASP A 7 18.31 0.36 5.58
C ASP A 7 19.37 0.91 6.56
N SER A 8 19.28 2.20 6.87
CA SER A 8 20.21 2.89 7.77
C SER A 8 19.55 3.27 9.09
N GLY A 9 18.75 2.39 9.71
CA GLY A 9 18.32 2.46 11.13
C GLY A 9 17.49 3.68 11.59
N GLU A 10 17.35 4.71 10.77
CA GLU A 10 16.44 5.84 10.95
C GLU A 10 15.09 5.47 10.31
N ALA A 11 13.99 5.71 11.03
CA ALA A 11 12.64 5.40 10.57
C ALA A 11 12.36 6.05 9.21
N ARG A 12 12.57 5.30 8.13
CA ARG A 12 12.47 5.81 6.77
C ARG A 12 11.01 6.09 6.46
N SER A 13 10.71 7.36 6.19
CA SER A 13 9.37 7.74 5.74
C SER A 13 9.10 7.10 4.38
N SER A 14 8.10 6.20 4.33
CA SER A 14 7.64 5.61 3.07
C SER A 14 6.70 6.58 2.35
N PHE A 15 7.06 6.97 1.13
CA PHE A 15 6.24 7.84 0.29
C PHE A 15 5.44 7.03 -0.71
N TRP A 16 4.15 7.33 -0.83
CA TRP A 16 3.22 6.65 -1.73
C TRP A 16 2.48 7.66 -2.58
N ILE A 17 2.31 7.36 -3.86
CA ILE A 17 1.45 8.14 -4.76
C ILE A 17 0.05 7.55 -4.69
N ALA A 18 -0.89 8.30 -4.13
CA ALA A 18 -2.29 7.91 -4.06
C ALA A 18 -3.03 8.34 -5.33
N CYS A 19 -3.49 7.37 -6.12
CA CYS A 19 -4.36 7.60 -7.28
C CYS A 19 -5.84 7.73 -6.86
N PRO A 20 -6.74 8.21 -7.75
CA PRO A 20 -8.16 8.39 -7.42
C PRO A 20 -8.86 7.15 -6.85
N ASN A 21 -8.50 5.95 -7.30
CA ASN A 21 -9.06 4.71 -6.76
C ASN A 21 -8.66 4.46 -5.30
N PHE A 22 -7.48 4.91 -4.87
CA PHE A 22 -7.08 4.83 -3.47
C PHE A 22 -7.97 5.74 -2.59
N TYR A 23 -8.31 6.92 -3.11
CA TYR A 23 -9.26 7.82 -2.44
C TYR A 23 -10.64 7.18 -2.27
N VAL A 24 -11.11 6.37 -3.23
CA VAL A 24 -12.39 5.65 -3.11
C VAL A 24 -12.39 4.71 -1.91
N ILE A 25 -11.29 4.00 -1.63
CA ILE A 25 -11.18 3.13 -0.45
C ILE A 25 -11.37 3.94 0.86
N THR A 26 -10.82 5.15 0.91
CA THR A 26 -10.98 6.04 2.08
C THR A 26 -12.41 6.54 2.31
N ARG A 27 -13.34 6.31 1.37
CA ARG A 27 -14.76 6.63 1.55
C ARG A 27 -15.47 5.68 2.51
N TYR A 28 -14.96 4.45 2.67
CA TYR A 28 -15.42 3.50 3.68
C TYR A 28 -14.88 3.83 5.08
N ASN A 29 -13.63 4.29 5.15
CA ASN A 29 -13.00 4.75 6.39
C ASN A 29 -11.94 5.83 6.08
N LYS A 30 -12.03 7.01 6.72
CA LYS A 30 -11.15 8.16 6.48
C LYS A 30 -9.74 8.02 7.07
N SER A 31 -9.12 6.85 6.94
CA SER A 31 -7.74 6.56 7.37
C SER A 31 -6.88 6.12 6.18
N ARG A 32 -5.73 6.78 6.01
CA ARG A 32 -4.76 6.43 4.95
C ARG A 32 -4.11 5.07 5.20
N LEU A 33 -3.85 4.74 6.46
CA LEU A 33 -3.29 3.45 6.87
C LEU A 33 -4.29 2.32 6.64
N TYR A 34 -5.59 2.55 6.88
CA TYR A 34 -6.63 1.60 6.55
C TYR A 34 -6.65 1.29 5.04
N ALA A 35 -6.66 2.33 4.19
CA ALA A 35 -6.67 2.14 2.75
C ALA A 35 -5.42 1.42 2.23
N ALA A 36 -4.24 1.72 2.81
CA ALA A 36 -3.00 1.00 2.50
C ALA A 36 -3.08 -0.48 2.90
N ALA A 37 -3.58 -0.78 4.11
CA ALA A 37 -3.74 -2.16 4.58
C ALA A 37 -4.72 -2.97 3.71
N VAL A 38 -5.87 -2.38 3.35
CA VAL A 38 -6.85 -3.00 2.44
C VAL A 38 -6.23 -3.29 1.07
N HIS A 39 -5.49 -2.34 0.51
CA HIS A 39 -4.81 -2.54 -0.77
C HIS A 39 -3.77 -3.66 -0.69
N SER A 40 -2.92 -3.67 0.34
CA SER A 40 -1.88 -4.71 0.53
C SER A 40 -2.50 -6.09 0.72
N LEU A 41 -3.56 -6.20 1.53
CA LEU A 41 -4.29 -7.46 1.71
C LEU A 41 -4.88 -7.97 0.39
N ALA A 42 -5.51 -7.09 -0.41
CA ALA A 42 -6.08 -7.47 -1.69
C ALA A 42 -5.01 -8.00 -2.67
N GLN A 43 -3.81 -7.42 -2.68
CA GLN A 43 -2.69 -7.93 -3.49
C GLN A 43 -2.23 -9.31 -3.01
N ALA A 44 -2.10 -9.52 -1.70
CA ALA A 44 -1.72 -10.80 -1.12
C ALA A 44 -2.76 -11.90 -1.44
N VAL A 45 -4.05 -11.59 -1.29
CA VAL A 45 -5.14 -12.51 -1.65
C VAL A 45 -5.11 -12.83 -3.13
N LYS A 46 -4.89 -11.83 -3.99
CA LYS A 46 -4.78 -12.04 -5.45
C LYS A 46 -3.61 -12.97 -5.80
N GLN A 47 -2.44 -12.76 -5.18
CA GLN A 47 -1.26 -13.60 -5.37
C GLN A 47 -1.50 -15.04 -4.90
N ALA A 48 -2.18 -15.21 -3.76
CA ALA A 48 -2.50 -16.54 -3.22
C ALA A 48 -3.60 -17.27 -4.01
N ALA A 49 -4.62 -16.55 -4.48
CA ALA A 49 -5.76 -17.14 -5.20
C ALA A 49 -5.44 -17.39 -6.69
N TYR A 50 -4.58 -16.58 -7.29
CA TYR A 50 -4.17 -16.70 -8.68
C TYR A 50 -2.64 -16.61 -8.78
N PRO A 51 -1.91 -17.65 -8.35
CA PRO A 51 -0.49 -17.76 -8.62
C PRO A 51 -0.34 -17.97 -10.13
N ARG A 52 0.06 -16.92 -10.84
CA ARG A 52 0.51 -17.03 -12.23
C ARG A 52 1.99 -17.30 -12.27
#